data_AF-A0A1R3ISX7-F1
#
_entry.id   AF-A0A1R3ISX7-F1
#
_cell.length_a   1.000
_cell.length_b   1.000
_cell.length_c   1.000
_cell.angle_alpha   90.00
_cell.angle_beta   90.00
_cell.angle_gamma   90.00
#
_symmetry.space_group_name_H-M   'P 1'
#
loop_
_entity.id
_entity.type
_entity.pdbx_description
1 polymer ?
#
loop_
_entity_poly.entity_id
_entity_poly.type
_entity_poly.pdbx_seq_one_letter_code
_entity_poly.pdbx_strand_id
1 'polypeptide(L)'
;MGEIILRPYELSDIDEFMEWANDEEVSRLSRLEHFNSREDAMCYLKEVAMPHPYYRAICLDGRPIGFIAFQPGWVPVLKGAEDYSAML
;
A
#
# COMPACT_ATOMS: atom_id res chain seq x y z
N MET A 1 -19.35 1.92 17.55
CA MET A 1 -18.47 2.75 16.71
C MET A 1 -17.25 1.92 16.41
N GLY A 2 -16.93 1.73 15.13
CA GLY A 2 -15.75 0.95 14.74
C GLY A 2 -14.46 1.70 15.03
N GLU A 3 -13.37 0.98 15.25
CA GLU A 3 -12.05 1.52 15.54
C GLU A 3 -11.23 1.64 14.26
N ILE A 4 -10.57 2.79 14.05
CA ILE A 4 -9.65 2.99 12.93
C ILE A 4 -8.22 2.87 13.45
N ILE A 5 -7.45 1.96 12.87
CA ILE A 5 -6.04 1.69 13.21
C ILE A 5 -5.18 1.79 11.95
N LEU A 6 -3.95 2.28 12.11
CA LEU A 6 -2.91 2.19 11.08
C LEU A 6 -1.91 1.11 11.47
N ARG A 7 -1.71 0.10 10.62
CA ARG A 7 -0.71 -0.96 10.85
C ARG A 7 0.00 -1.37 9.55
N PRO A 8 1.16 -2.04 9.61
CA PRO A 8 1.72 -2.69 8.43
C PRO A 8 0.72 -3.69 7.83
N TYR A 9 0.77 -3.85 6.52
CA TYR A 9 0.07 -4.95 5.85
C TYR A 9 0.67 -6.29 6.26
N GLU A 10 -0.18 -7.31 6.27
CA GLU A 10 0.19 -8.71 6.42
C GLU A 10 -0.27 -9.49 5.17
N LEU A 11 0.35 -10.62 4.87
CA LEU A 11 -0.04 -11.41 3.70
C LEU A 11 -1.45 -11.99 3.80
N SER A 12 -1.99 -12.11 5.02
CA SER A 12 -3.38 -12.51 5.25
C SER A 12 -4.38 -11.44 4.80
N ASP A 13 -3.96 -10.18 4.63
CA ASP A 13 -4.82 -9.08 4.19
C ASP A 13 -5.06 -9.05 2.69
N ILE A 14 -4.51 -10.00 1.94
CA ILE A 14 -4.49 -9.97 0.48
C ILE A 14 -5.88 -9.92 -0.16
N ASP A 15 -6.85 -10.63 0.43
CA ASP A 15 -8.19 -10.73 -0.15
C ASP A 15 -8.94 -9.40 0.02
N GLU A 16 -8.86 -8.78 1.21
CA GLU A 16 -9.36 -7.42 1.44
C GLU A 16 -8.59 -6.35 0.66
N PHE A 17 -7.26 -6.51 0.54
CA PHE A 17 -6.43 -5.62 -0.26
C PHE A 17 -6.90 -5.58 -1.71
N MET A 18 -7.11 -6.75 -2.32
CA MET A 18 -7.63 -6.84 -3.67
C MET A 18 -9.03 -6.25 -3.82
N GLU A 19 -9.90 -6.43 -2.82
CA GLU A 19 -11.27 -5.93 -2.85
C GLU A 19 -11.31 -4.40 -3.00
N TRP A 20 -10.58 -3.66 -2.15
CA TRP A 20 -10.58 -2.20 -2.25
C TRP A 20 -9.65 -1.69 -3.35
N ALA A 21 -8.52 -2.36 -3.64
CA ALA A 21 -7.56 -1.89 -4.63
C ALA A 21 -8.07 -2.04 -6.07
N ASN A 22 -8.93 -3.03 -6.33
CA ASN A 22 -9.58 -3.23 -7.63
C ASN A 22 -10.98 -2.60 -7.73
N ASP A 23 -11.43 -1.88 -6.70
CA ASP A 23 -12.61 -1.03 -6.81
C ASP A 23 -12.35 0.10 -7.81
N GLU A 24 -13.21 0.26 -8.81
CA GLU A 24 -13.01 1.22 -9.91
C GLU A 24 -13.00 2.68 -9.43
N GLU A 25 -13.82 3.02 -8.42
CA GLU A 25 -13.87 4.38 -7.89
C GLU A 25 -12.63 4.69 -7.04
N VAL A 26 -12.12 3.69 -6.31
CA VAL A 26 -10.89 3.84 -5.54
C VAL A 26 -9.67 3.90 -6.45
N SER A 27 -9.53 2.94 -7.36
CA SER A 27 -8.37 2.82 -8.26
C SER A 27 -8.18 4.07 -9.11
N ARG A 28 -9.28 4.65 -9.66
CA ARG A 28 -9.26 5.89 -10.45
C ARG A 28 -8.71 7.11 -9.70
N LEU A 29 -8.83 7.13 -8.37
CA LEU A 29 -8.37 8.23 -7.51
C LEU A 29 -7.01 7.93 -6.87
N SER A 30 -6.54 6.69 -6.95
CA SER A 30 -5.28 6.24 -6.39
C SER A 30 -4.14 6.33 -7.42
N ARG A 31 -2.90 6.19 -6.94
CA ARG A 31 -1.72 5.99 -7.81
C ARG A 31 -1.40 4.51 -8.04
N LEU A 32 -2.15 3.61 -7.42
CA LEU A 32 -1.92 2.19 -7.57
C LEU A 32 -2.24 1.74 -8.99
N GLU A 33 -1.34 0.94 -9.55
CA GLU A 33 -1.64 0.17 -10.75
C GLU A 33 -2.68 -0.91 -10.44
N HIS A 34 -3.46 -1.29 -11.46
CA HIS A 34 -4.46 -2.35 -11.34
C HIS A 34 -3.79 -3.71 -11.16
N PHE A 35 -4.29 -4.52 -10.23
CA PHE A 35 -3.77 -5.87 -9.98
C PHE A 35 -4.53 -6.90 -10.83
N ASN A 36 -3.84 -7.49 -11.81
CA ASN A 36 -4.42 -8.47 -12.74
C ASN A 36 -4.64 -9.86 -12.11
N SER A 37 -3.94 -10.15 -11.01
CA SER A 37 -4.02 -11.42 -10.31
C SER A 37 -3.74 -11.26 -8.81
N ARG A 38 -4.10 -12.29 -8.04
CA ARG A 38 -3.79 -12.36 -6.61
C ARG A 38 -2.29 -12.46 -6.38
N GLU A 39 -1.59 -13.16 -7.25
CA GLU A 39 -0.14 -13.31 -7.23
C GLU A 39 0.55 -11.94 -7.42
N ASP A 40 0.08 -11.11 -8.35
CA ASP A 40 0.62 -9.76 -8.56
C ASP A 40 0.44 -8.88 -7.33
N ALA A 41 -0.76 -8.90 -6.74
CA ALA A 41 -1.04 -8.16 -5.50
C ALA A 41 -0.20 -8.67 -4.31
N MET A 42 0.02 -9.98 -4.20
CA MET A 42 0.91 -10.55 -3.19
C MET A 42 2.37 -10.11 -3.38
N CYS A 43 2.86 -10.07 -4.62
CA CYS A 43 4.19 -9.56 -4.93
C CYS A 43 4.31 -8.08 -4.53
N TYR A 44 3.30 -7.26 -4.84
CA TYR A 44 3.30 -5.85 -4.44
C TYR A 44 3.32 -5.68 -2.91
N LEU A 45 2.49 -6.43 -2.17
CA LEU A 45 2.51 -6.37 -0.72
C LEU A 45 3.89 -6.72 -0.15
N LYS A 46 4.53 -7.79 -0.66
CA LYS A 46 5.84 -8.26 -0.18
C LYS A 46 6.99 -7.33 -0.51
N GLU A 47 7.04 -6.84 -1.74
CA GLU A 47 8.22 -6.17 -2.28
C GLU A 47 8.12 -4.64 -2.15
N VAL A 48 6.89 -4.09 -2.07
CA VAL A 48 6.65 -2.63 -2.02
C VAL A 48 6.05 -2.22 -0.69
N ALA A 49 4.87 -2.74 -0.34
CA ALA A 49 4.12 -2.20 0.80
C ALA A 49 4.76 -2.54 2.16
N MET A 50 5.02 -3.82 2.43
CA MET A 50 5.53 -4.29 3.73
C MET A 50 6.93 -3.78 4.07
N PRO A 51 7.90 -3.70 3.13
CA PRO A 51 9.23 -3.15 3.42
C PRO A 51 9.23 -1.64 3.61
N HIS A 52 8.20 -0.93 3.11
CA HIS A 52 8.17 0.52 3.14
C HIS A 52 7.81 1.05 4.55
N PRO A 53 8.72 1.77 5.23
CA PRO A 53 8.58 2.10 6.65
C PRO A 53 7.39 3.01 6.95
N TYR A 54 6.86 3.72 5.97
CA TYR A 54 5.71 4.61 6.10
C TYR A 54 4.49 4.19 5.28
N TYR A 55 4.45 2.96 4.76
CA TYR A 55 3.27 2.40 4.10
C TYR A 55 2.45 1.63 5.15
N ARG A 56 1.19 1.99 5.33
CA ARG A 56 0.31 1.42 6.35
C ARG A 56 -1.06 1.13 5.78
N ALA A 57 -1.60 -0.02 6.13
CA ALA A 57 -3.02 -0.32 5.98
C ALA A 57 -3.83 0.59 6.90
N ILE A 58 -4.90 1.16 6.36
CA ILE A 58 -5.98 1.78 7.13
C ILE A 58 -6.97 0.66 7.44
N CYS A 59 -7.08 0.30 8.72
CA CYS A 59 -7.95 -0.79 9.15
C CYS A 59 -9.16 -0.24 9.90
N LEU A 60 -10.36 -0.72 9.55
CA LEU A 60 -11.60 -0.54 10.32
C LEU A 60 -11.94 -1.87 10.99
N ASP A 61 -11.98 -1.89 12.32
CA ASP A 61 -12.24 -3.10 13.12
C ASP A 61 -11.31 -4.28 12.73
N GLY A 62 -10.04 -3.96 12.44
CA GLY A 62 -9.01 -4.92 12.03
C GLY A 62 -8.97 -5.24 10.53
N ARG A 63 -10.04 -4.95 9.79
CA ARG A 63 -10.14 -5.18 8.34
C ARG A 63 -9.50 -4.03 7.54
N PRO A 64 -8.53 -4.27 6.66
CA PRO A 64 -7.95 -3.23 5.83
C PRO A 64 -8.94 -2.75 4.76
N ILE A 65 -9.07 -1.43 4.62
CA ILE A 65 -10.02 -0.76 3.71
C ILE A 65 -9.33 0.27 2.80
N GLY A 66 -8.01 0.28 2.78
CA GLY A 66 -7.20 1.25 2.07
C GLY A 66 -5.82 1.36 2.69
N PHE A 67 -5.03 2.30 2.18
CA PHE A 67 -3.67 2.53 2.66
C PHE A 67 -3.35 4.01 2.80
N ILE A 68 -2.29 4.28 3.56
CA ILE A 68 -1.60 5.56 3.58
C ILE A 68 -0.11 5.31 3.43
N ALA A 69 0.53 6.07 2.55
CA ALA A 69 1.96 6.00 2.33
C ALA A 69 2.56 7.41 2.33
N PHE A 70 3.73 7.55 2.97
CA PHE A 70 4.47 8.81 2.97
C PHE A 70 5.88 8.57 2.44
N GLN A 71 6.25 9.28 1.38
CA GLN A 71 7.64 9.35 0.96
C GLN A 71 8.27 10.61 1.56
N PRO A 72 9.32 10.49 2.39
CA PRO A 72 10.07 11.66 2.84
C PRO A 72 10.59 12.44 1.62
N GLY A 73 10.43 13.76 1.65
CA GLY A 73 11.04 14.62 0.65
C GLY A 73 12.57 14.48 0.65
N TRP A 74 13.20 14.79 -0.47
CA TRP A 74 14.65 14.70 -0.65
C TRP A 74 15.40 15.47 0.46
N VAL A 75 16.13 14.74 1.31
CA VAL A 75 17.19 15.31 2.14
C VAL A 75 18.51 14.94 1.45
N PRO A 76 19.34 15.90 1.00
CA PRO A 76 20.50 15.64 0.12
C PRO A 76 21.65 14.79 0.67
N VAL A 77 21.46 14.01 1.75
CA VAL A 77 22.59 13.41 2.48
C VAL A 77 22.88 11.96 2.10
N LEU A 78 22.05 11.28 1.30
CA LEU A 78 22.36 9.91 0.86
C LEU A 78 22.37 9.81 -0.67
N LYS A 79 23.59 9.88 -1.21
CA LYS A 79 23.93 9.55 -2.59
C LYS A 79 23.60 8.05 -2.80
N GLY A 80 22.72 7.72 -3.74
CA GLY A 80 22.57 6.33 -4.23
C GLY A 80 21.16 5.74 -4.25
N ALA A 81 20.10 6.50 -4.03
CA ALA A 81 18.75 6.00 -4.26
C ALA A 81 18.21 6.52 -5.59
N GLU A 82 18.50 5.76 -6.64
CA GLU A 82 17.97 6.01 -7.97
C GLU A 82 16.52 5.52 -8.04
N ASP A 83 15.66 6.41 -8.53
CA ASP A 83 14.31 6.17 -9.02
C ASP A 83 13.22 5.71 -8.02
N TYR A 84 12.65 6.69 -7.30
CA TYR A 84 11.46 6.51 -6.45
C TYR A 84 10.13 6.71 -7.19
N SER A 85 10.17 6.93 -8.51
CA SER A 85 8.99 7.20 -9.32
C SER A 85 8.01 6.01 -9.35
N ALA A 86 8.50 4.81 -9.05
CA ALA A 86 7.74 3.56 -9.07
C ALA A 86 7.21 3.12 -7.69
N MET A 87 7.36 3.92 -6.62
CA MET A 87 7.00 3.53 -5.25
C MET A 87 5.68 4.12 -4.72
N LEU A 88 4.87 4.77 -5.56
CA LEU A 88 3.54 5.25 -5.21
C LEU A 88 2.50 4.88 -6.26
#